data_AF-A0A2G6ZSA2-F1
#
_entry.id   AF-A0A2G6ZSA2-F1
#
_cell.length_a   1.000
_cell.length_b   1.000
_cell.length_c   1.000
_cell.angle_alpha   90.00
_cell.angle_beta   90.00
_cell.angle_gamma   90.00
#
_symmetry.space_group_name_H-M   'P 1'
#
loop_
_entity.id
_entity.type
_entity.pdbx_description
1 polymer ?
#
loop_
_entity_poly.entity_id
_entity_poly.type
_entity_poly.pdbx_seq_one_letter_code
_entity_poly.pdbx_strand_id
1 'polypeptide(L)'
;MKAGRPCGSRQVAYELVISSWVKANADLGASPEFLKALSCRRLCEEHGWHGLKTDVAYWDLDEEQSVRIYLHFDGSIVAQQMDAQNLQILFTLPSLHGHPQEISSQSV
;
A
#
# COMPACT_ATOMS: atom_id res chain seq x y z
N MET A 1 -16.02 -5.14 3.13
CA MET A 1 -15.24 -4.35 2.15
C MET A 1 -15.08 -5.18 0.89
N LYS A 2 -15.32 -4.63 -0.30
CA LYS A 2 -14.97 -5.33 -1.56
C LYS A 2 -13.46 -5.16 -1.78
N ALA A 3 -12.77 -6.23 -2.14
CA ALA A 3 -11.36 -6.14 -2.52
C ALA A 3 -11.19 -5.13 -3.67
N GLY A 4 -10.14 -4.31 -3.61
CA GLY A 4 -9.79 -3.39 -4.69
C GLY A 4 -9.58 -4.12 -6.01
N ARG A 5 -9.71 -3.42 -7.15
CA ARG A 5 -9.35 -4.02 -8.43
C ARG A 5 -7.82 -4.16 -8.49
N PRO A 6 -7.28 -5.30 -8.98
CA PRO A 6 -5.85 -5.46 -9.19
C PRO A 6 -5.26 -4.32 -10.03
N CYS A 7 -4.05 -3.89 -9.70
CA CYS A 7 -3.35 -2.82 -10.42
C CYS A 7 -2.38 -3.39 -11.45
N GLY A 8 -2.19 -2.70 -12.57
CA GLY A 8 -1.26 -3.12 -13.64
C GLY A 8 0.10 -2.45 -13.59
N SER A 9 0.32 -1.50 -12.67
CA SER A 9 1.60 -0.83 -12.47
C SER A 9 1.71 -0.22 -11.08
N ARG A 10 2.94 0.06 -10.65
CA ARG A 10 3.23 0.77 -9.40
C ARG A 10 2.51 2.13 -9.26
N GLN A 11 2.38 2.88 -10.35
CA GLN A 11 1.70 4.18 -10.34
C GLN A 11 0.19 4.03 -10.08
N VAL A 12 -0.46 3.05 -10.69
CA VAL A 12 -1.89 2.76 -10.45
C VAL A 12 -2.10 2.24 -9.03
N ALA A 13 -1.16 1.43 -8.52
CA ALA A 13 -1.19 0.95 -7.15
C ALA A 13 -1.09 2.11 -6.14
N TYR A 14 -0.19 3.06 -6.39
CA TYR A 14 -0.08 4.30 -5.62
C TYR A 14 -1.40 5.10 -5.61
N GLU A 15 -2.00 5.32 -6.77
CA GLU A 15 -3.27 6.06 -6.89
C GLU A 15 -4.40 5.36 -6.12
N LEU A 16 -4.43 4.03 -6.13
CA LEU A 16 -5.40 3.25 -5.36
C LEU A 16 -5.19 3.42 -3.85
N VAL A 17 -3.95 3.36 -3.37
CA VAL A 17 -3.64 3.57 -1.94
C VAL A 17 -4.08 4.96 -1.51
N ILE A 18 -3.66 6.02 -2.21
CA ILE A 18 -3.98 7.40 -1.81
C ILE A 18 -5.49 7.65 -1.88
N SER A 19 -6.17 7.25 -2.95
CA SER A 19 -7.63 7.44 -3.06
C SER A 19 -8.40 6.67 -1.99
N SER A 20 -7.98 5.45 -1.65
CA SER A 20 -8.58 4.65 -0.57
C SER A 20 -8.36 5.30 0.79
N TRP A 21 -7.17 5.86 1.02
CA TRP A 21 -6.84 6.55 2.26
C TRP A 21 -7.65 7.82 2.44
N VAL A 22 -7.73 8.66 1.39
CA VAL A 22 -8.56 9.87 1.37
C VAL A 22 -10.01 9.51 1.66
N LYS A 23 -10.56 8.48 1.00
CA LYS A 23 -11.93 8.02 1.23
C LYS A 23 -12.14 7.58 2.68
N ALA A 24 -11.27 6.72 3.22
CA ALA A 24 -11.39 6.23 4.59
C ALA A 24 -11.36 7.37 5.62
N ASN A 25 -10.53 8.41 5.41
CA ASN A 25 -10.46 9.55 6.32
C ASN A 25 -11.64 10.50 6.15
N ALA A 26 -12.15 10.67 4.93
CA ALA A 26 -13.37 11.43 4.68
C ALA A 26 -14.58 10.77 5.38
N ASP A 27 -14.68 9.44 5.30
CA ASP A 27 -15.73 8.66 5.96
C ASP A 27 -15.66 8.78 7.51
N LEU A 28 -14.48 9.08 8.06
CA LEU A 28 -14.25 9.35 9.50
C LEU A 28 -14.37 10.83 9.89
N GLY A 29 -14.72 11.72 8.96
CA GLY A 29 -14.94 13.14 9.23
C GLY A 29 -13.68 14.00 9.32
N ALA A 30 -12.57 13.58 8.68
CA ALA A 30 -11.36 14.39 8.61
C ALA A 30 -11.59 15.74 7.89
N SER A 31 -10.78 16.75 8.22
CA SER A 31 -10.97 18.10 7.68
C SER A 31 -10.67 18.20 6.18
N PRO A 32 -11.32 19.12 5.44
CA PRO A 32 -11.05 19.32 4.02
C PRO A 32 -9.58 19.65 3.70
N GLU A 33 -8.91 20.40 4.58
CA GLU A 33 -7.49 20.76 4.44
C GLU A 33 -6.60 19.53 4.52
N PHE A 34 -6.89 18.63 5.46
CA PHE A 34 -6.17 17.36 5.59
C PHE A 34 -6.40 16.46 4.37
N LEU A 35 -7.66 16.29 3.94
CA LEU A 35 -7.98 15.49 2.76
C LEU A 35 -7.30 16.04 1.51
N LYS A 36 -7.27 17.37 1.35
CA LYS A 36 -6.57 18.04 0.27
C LYS A 36 -5.06 17.78 0.34
N ALA A 37 -4.44 17.96 1.50
CA ALA A 37 -3.01 17.69 1.69
C ALA A 37 -2.67 16.24 1.34
N LEU A 38 -3.48 15.28 1.78
CA LEU A 38 -3.30 13.86 1.48
C LEU A 38 -3.44 13.58 -0.03
N SER A 39 -4.42 14.19 -0.69
CA SER A 39 -4.63 14.05 -2.15
C SER A 39 -3.51 14.68 -3.00
N CYS A 40 -2.79 15.68 -2.46
CA CYS A 40 -1.67 16.34 -3.14
C CYS A 40 -0.34 15.59 -3.00
N ARG A 41 -0.30 14.47 -2.25
CA ARG A 41 0.89 13.63 -2.19
C ARG A 41 1.20 13.06 -3.59
N ARG A 42 2.42 12.57 -3.74
CA ARG A 42 3.00 12.03 -4.97
C ARG A 42 3.87 10.84 -4.63
N LEU A 43 4.06 9.94 -5.59
CA LEU A 43 5.00 8.83 -5.51
C LEU A 43 6.44 9.34 -5.68
N CYS A 44 6.97 10.02 -4.66
CA CYS A 44 8.31 10.62 -4.64
C CYS A 44 8.94 10.59 -3.24
N GLU A 45 10.27 10.70 -3.18
CA GLU A 45 11.03 10.60 -1.92
C GLU A 45 10.66 11.70 -0.92
N GLU A 46 10.40 12.90 -1.41
CA GLU A 46 10.00 14.05 -0.59
C GLU A 46 8.66 13.84 0.13
N HIS A 47 7.87 12.87 -0.31
CA HIS A 47 6.59 12.52 0.30
C HIS A 47 6.64 11.23 1.13
N GLY A 48 7.84 10.71 1.40
CA GLY A 48 8.08 9.56 2.28
C GLY A 48 8.16 8.22 1.56
N TRP A 49 8.20 8.22 0.22
CA TRP A 49 8.40 6.98 -0.53
C TRP A 49 9.88 6.64 -0.66
N HIS A 50 10.21 5.39 -0.41
CA HIS A 50 11.55 4.87 -0.54
C HIS A 50 11.60 3.78 -1.62
N GLY A 51 12.79 3.43 -2.11
CA GLY A 51 12.96 2.32 -3.06
C GLY A 51 12.41 2.58 -4.47
N LEU A 52 12.11 3.83 -4.85
CA LEU A 52 11.50 4.19 -6.14
C LEU A 52 12.32 3.76 -7.38
N LYS A 53 13.64 3.61 -7.22
CA LYS A 53 14.57 3.15 -8.26
C LYS A 53 14.77 1.62 -8.26
N THR A 54 13.98 0.90 -7.48
CA THR A 54 14.00 -0.57 -7.39
C THR A 54 12.66 -1.15 -7.83
N ASP A 55 12.55 -2.48 -7.83
CA ASP A 55 11.32 -3.20 -8.16
C ASP A 55 10.22 -3.04 -7.10
N VAL A 56 10.56 -2.58 -5.89
CA VAL A 56 9.62 -2.39 -4.79
C VAL A 56 9.82 -1.03 -4.15
N ALA A 57 8.80 -0.18 -4.24
CA ALA A 57 8.74 1.05 -3.46
C ALA A 57 8.03 0.79 -2.13
N TYR A 58 8.36 1.54 -1.08
CA TYR A 58 7.65 1.43 0.19
C TYR A 58 7.45 2.77 0.88
N TRP A 59 6.44 2.82 1.75
CA TRP A 59 6.11 3.99 2.57
C TRP A 59 5.75 3.54 4.00
N ASP A 60 6.42 4.11 4.99
CA ASP A 60 6.13 3.94 6.41
C ASP A 60 5.09 4.96 6.88
N LEU A 61 4.02 4.48 7.50
CA LEU A 61 2.80 5.29 7.71
C LEU A 61 2.85 6.21 8.94
N ASP A 62 3.79 6.00 9.85
CA ASP A 62 3.97 6.78 11.06
C ASP A 62 5.45 6.85 11.47
N GLU A 63 5.75 7.70 12.45
CA GLU A 63 7.11 7.89 12.96
C GLU A 63 7.67 6.63 13.66
N GLU A 64 6.79 5.80 14.20
CA GLU A 64 7.14 4.50 14.80
C GLU A 64 7.36 3.40 13.74
N GLN A 65 7.09 3.73 12.47
CA GLN A 65 7.09 2.84 11.32
C GLN A 65 6.25 1.59 11.54
N SER A 66 5.12 1.70 12.27
CA SER A 66 4.33 0.56 12.74
C SER A 66 3.68 -0.24 11.60
N VAL A 67 3.41 0.43 10.47
CA VAL A 67 2.89 -0.16 9.24
C VAL A 67 3.69 0.34 8.05
N ARG A 68 4.09 -0.60 7.20
CA ARG A 68 4.73 -0.34 5.91
C ARG A 68 3.82 -0.77 4.76
N ILE A 69 3.66 0.11 3.79
CA ILE A 69 2.99 -0.18 2.51
C ILE A 69 4.05 -0.39 1.44
N TYR A 70 4.03 -1.55 0.79
CA TYR A 70 4.87 -1.87 -0.35
C TYR A 70 4.06 -1.77 -1.65
N LEU A 71 4.67 -1.16 -2.67
CA LEU A 71 4.18 -1.11 -4.04
C LEU A 71 5.20 -1.77 -4.96
N HIS A 72 4.83 -2.93 -5.49
CA HIS A 72 5.65 -3.65 -6.45
C HIS A 72 5.49 -3.03 -7.86
N PHE A 73 6.53 -3.17 -8.69
CA PHE A 73 6.56 -2.64 -10.05
C PHE A 73 5.38 -3.12 -10.90
N ASP A 74 4.96 -4.38 -10.70
CA ASP A 74 3.85 -5.03 -11.39
C ASP A 74 2.46 -4.53 -10.95
N GLY A 75 2.39 -3.72 -9.89
CA GLY A 75 1.14 -3.19 -9.31
C GLY A 75 0.63 -3.96 -8.09
N SER A 76 1.34 -4.96 -7.59
CA SER A 76 0.97 -5.63 -6.34
C SER A 76 1.15 -4.68 -5.14
N ILE A 77 0.23 -4.76 -4.17
CA ILE A 77 0.25 -3.97 -2.93
C ILE A 77 0.33 -4.91 -1.73
N VAL A 78 1.23 -4.61 -0.80
CA VAL A 78 1.31 -5.32 0.48
C VAL A 78 1.30 -4.31 1.61
N ALA A 79 0.45 -4.52 2.61
CA ALA A 79 0.50 -3.79 3.87
C ALA A 79 0.99 -4.74 4.96
N GLN A 80 2.03 -4.34 5.66
CA GLN A 80 2.68 -5.15 6.67
C GLN A 80 2.79 -4.37 7.98
N GLN A 81 2.46 -5.02 9.09
CA GLN A 81 2.80 -4.56 10.43
C GLN A 81 4.27 -4.82 10.70
N MET A 82 4.96 -3.81 11.23
CA MET A 82 6.41 -3.77 11.38
C MET A 82 6.85 -3.76 12.85
N ASP A 83 6.01 -4.23 13.76
CA ASP A 83 6.36 -4.21 15.18
C ASP A 83 7.55 -5.13 15.49
N ALA A 84 8.33 -4.77 16.51
CA ALA A 84 9.59 -5.44 16.84
C ALA A 84 9.44 -6.92 17.26
N GLN A 85 8.22 -7.37 17.51
CA GLN A 85 7.93 -8.72 18.02
C GLN A 85 7.16 -9.58 17.01
N ASN A 86 6.48 -8.97 16.03
CA ASN A 86 5.60 -9.60 15.07
C ASN A 86 5.61 -8.83 13.73
N LEU A 87 6.18 -9.48 12.73
CA LEU A 87 6.07 -9.06 11.34
C LEU A 87 4.90 -9.80 10.69
N GLN A 88 3.75 -9.13 10.56
CA GLN A 88 2.54 -9.73 10.01
C GLN A 88 2.08 -9.00 8.75
N ILE A 89 1.75 -9.77 7.70
CA ILE A 89 1.03 -9.24 6.53
C ILE A 89 -0.43 -8.97 6.95
N LEU A 90 -0.83 -7.71 6.89
CA LEU A 90 -2.19 -7.27 7.20
C LEU A 90 -3.09 -7.37 5.98
N PHE A 91 -2.53 -7.13 4.80
CA PHE A 91 -3.28 -7.09 3.55
C PHE A 91 -2.38 -7.32 2.34
N THR A 92 -2.93 -8.00 1.34
CA THR A 92 -2.33 -8.13 0.01
C THR A 92 -3.37 -7.85 -1.06
N LEU A 93 -3.01 -7.03 -2.05
CA LEU A 93 -3.70 -6.95 -3.33
C LEU A 93 -2.74 -7.42 -4.43
N PRO A 94 -2.98 -8.59 -5.04
CA PRO A 94 -2.20 -9.05 -6.17
C PRO A 94 -2.31 -8.09 -7.37
N SER A 95 -1.27 -8.08 -8.22
CA SER A 95 -1.29 -7.37 -9.50
C SER A 95 -2.31 -7.96 -10.49
N LEU A 96 -2.67 -7.17 -11.49
CA LEU A 96 -3.57 -7.58 -12.58
C LEU A 96 -3.03 -8.77 -13.37
N HIS A 97 -1.70 -8.92 -13.42
CA HIS A 97 -1.01 -9.98 -14.14
C HIS A 97 -0.79 -11.24 -13.30
N GLY A 98 -1.49 -11.34 -12.16
CA GLY A 98 -1.25 -12.36 -11.14
C GLY A 98 -0.90 -13.72 -11.73
N HIS A 99 0.32 -14.20 -11.45
CA HIS A 99 0.61 -15.61 -11.57
C HIS A 99 -0.19 -16.31 -10.45
N PRO A 100 -1.08 -17.27 -10.78
CA PRO A 100 -1.67 -18.12 -9.77
C PRO A 100 -0.56 -19.03 -9.23
N GLN A 101 0.09 -18.65 -8.12
CA GLN A 101 0.84 -19.64 -7.36
C GLN A 101 -0.13 -20.39 -6.46
N GLU A 102 -0.23 -21.68 -6.79
CA GLU A 102 -0.91 -22.71 -6.03
C GLU A 102 -0.59 -22.56 -4.55
N ILE A 103 -1.64 -22.60 -3.74
CA ILE A 103 -1.55 -22.83 -2.30
C ILE A 103 -1.03 -24.27 -2.16
N SER A 104 0.30 -24.44 -2.16
CA SER A 104 0.92 -25.67 -1.71
C SER A 104 0.80 -25.70 -0.20
N SER A 105 -0.31 -26.25 0.27
CA SER A 105 -0.48 -26.71 1.64
C SER A 105 0.64 -27.71 1.93
N GLN A 106 1.71 -27.25 2.56
CA GLN A 106 2.59 -28.17 3.27
C GLN A 106 1.83 -28.64 4.51
N SER A 107 1.19 -29.79 4.37
CA SER A 107 0.76 -30.61 5.49
C SER A 107 2.00 -31.02 6.29
N VAL A 108 1.97 -30.76 7.60
CA VAL A 108 2.84 -31.38 8.60
C VAL A 108 2.38 -32.82 8.82
#